data_AF-A0A1I5E3P5-F1
#
_entry.id   AF-A0A1I5E3P5-F1
#
_cell.length_a   1.000
_cell.length_b   1.000
_cell.length_c   1.000
_cell.angle_alpha   90.00
_cell.angle_beta   90.00
_cell.angle_gamma   90.00
#
_symmetry.space_group_name_H-M   'P 1'
#
loop_
_entity.id
_entity.type
_entity.pdbx_description
1 polymer ?
#
loop_
_entity_poly.entity_id
_entity_poly.type
_entity_poly.pdbx_seq_one_letter_code
_entity_poly.pdbx_strand_id
1 'polypeptide(L)'
;MSEEKVVSLNGGPVPLAGQVQQDVIDRLEGLLSCARSGDLQGFACIAYHAEDKCSRWRAGSQGGYAMLGALKVLSDEMSDLIREPAE
;
A
#
# COMPACT_ATOMS: atom_id res chain seq x y z
N MET A 1 -2.07 30.06 -9.69
CA MET A 1 -2.53 28.65 -9.69
C MET A 1 -1.48 27.88 -8.92
N SER A 2 -1.79 27.49 -7.69
CA SER A 2 -0.86 26.74 -6.83
C SER A 2 -0.75 25.32 -7.38
N GLU A 3 0.45 24.95 -7.85
CA GLU A 3 0.80 23.57 -8.15
C GLU A 3 0.42 22.70 -6.95
N GLU A 4 -0.52 21.79 -7.14
CA GLU A 4 -0.86 20.78 -6.15
C GLU A 4 0.39 19.92 -5.92
N LYS A 5 1.12 20.27 -4.87
CA LYS A 5 2.32 19.58 -4.45
C LYS A 5 1.87 18.23 -3.91
N VAL A 6 1.88 17.20 -4.77
CA VAL A 6 1.64 15.82 -4.35
C VAL A 6 2.72 15.46 -3.35
N VAL A 7 2.35 15.49 -2.08
CA VAL A 7 3.19 15.08 -0.96
C VAL A 7 3.00 13.57 -0.84
N SER A 8 4.08 12.79 -0.79
CA SER A 8 3.96 11.35 -0.55
C SER A 8 3.20 11.09 0.76
N LEU A 9 2.61 9.91 0.93
CA LEU A 9 1.80 9.53 2.10
C LEU A 9 2.49 9.76 3.47
N ASN A 10 3.78 10.11 3.51
CA ASN A 10 4.52 10.47 4.72
C ASN A 10 5.43 11.72 4.57
N GLY A 11 5.19 12.61 3.61
CA GLY A 11 6.01 13.82 3.45
C GLY A 11 7.37 13.60 2.75
N GLY A 12 7.66 12.36 2.36
CA GLY A 12 8.88 11.99 1.65
C GLY A 12 8.87 12.41 0.18
N PRO A 13 10.04 12.38 -0.50
CA PRO A 13 10.13 12.64 -1.92
C PRO A 13 9.29 11.63 -2.71
N VAL A 14 8.49 12.12 -3.67
CA VAL A 14 7.85 11.25 -4.66
C VAL A 14 8.94 10.81 -5.63
N PRO A 15 9.20 9.50 -5.76
CA PRO A 15 10.26 9.02 -6.65
C PRO A 15 9.82 9.14 -8.10
N LEU A 16 10.81 9.36 -8.96
CA LEU A 16 10.59 9.34 -10.40
C LEU A 16 10.31 7.92 -10.88
N ALA A 17 9.46 7.80 -11.90
CA ALA A 17 9.17 6.51 -12.53
C ALA A 17 10.47 5.79 -12.93
N GLY A 18 10.57 4.51 -12.59
CA GLY A 18 11.74 3.67 -12.88
C GLY A 18 12.89 3.77 -11.86
N GLN A 19 12.79 4.63 -10.84
CA GLN A 19 13.76 4.65 -9.74
C GLN A 19 13.40 3.65 -8.65
N VAL A 20 14.44 3.07 -8.06
CA VAL A 20 14.30 2.15 -6.92
C VAL A 20 13.91 2.94 -5.67
N GLN A 21 12.85 2.50 -5.01
CA GLN A 21 12.40 3.02 -3.71
C GLN A 21 12.97 2.16 -2.58
N GLN A 22 14.04 2.64 -1.94
CA GLN A 22 14.71 1.89 -0.88
C GLN A 22 13.81 1.66 0.35
N ASP A 23 13.00 2.65 0.72
CA ASP A 23 12.04 2.55 1.82
C ASP A 23 10.97 1.47 1.60
N VAL A 24 10.48 1.33 0.36
CA VAL A 24 9.58 0.25 -0.04
C VAL A 24 10.27 -1.11 0.10
N ILE A 25 11.53 -1.23 -0.34
CA ILE A 25 12.32 -2.46 -0.20
C ILE A 25 12.48 -2.83 1.27
N ASP A 26 12.96 -1.89 2.09
CA ASP A 26 13.22 -2.11 3.51
C ASP A 26 11.94 -2.58 4.24
N ARG A 27 10.80 -1.99 3.88
CA ARG A 27 9.50 -2.40 4.44
C ARG A 27 9.11 -3.81 4.03
N LEU A 28 9.27 -4.16 2.76
CA LEU A 28 8.97 -5.50 2.24
C LEU A 28 9.88 -6.56 2.85
N GLU A 29 11.17 -6.27 3.02
CA GLU A 29 12.13 -7.16 3.67
C GLU A 29 11.78 -7.38 5.15
N GLY A 30 11.37 -6.34 5.87
CA GLY A 30 10.87 -6.45 7.23
C GLY A 30 9.64 -7.36 7.34
N LEU A 31 8.65 -7.18 6.45
CA LEU A 31 7.47 -8.05 6.39
C LEU A 31 7.83 -9.51 6.07
N LEU A 32 8.79 -9.72 5.16
CA LEU A 32 9.28 -11.05 4.83
C LEU A 32 9.96 -11.71 6.04
N SER A 33 10.74 -10.96 6.82
CA SER A 33 11.36 -11.44 8.05
C SER A 33 10.29 -11.92 9.05
N CYS A 34 9.24 -11.12 9.29
CA CYS A 34 8.12 -11.50 10.15
C CYS A 34 7.33 -12.71 9.62
N ALA A 35 7.20 -12.84 8.30
CA ALA A 35 6.58 -14.03 7.70
C ALA A 35 7.42 -15.28 7.93
N ARG A 36 8.76 -15.17 7.85
CA ARG A 36 9.68 -16.28 8.08
C ARG A 36 9.78 -16.69 9.55
N SER A 37 9.66 -15.74 10.49
CA SER A 37 9.63 -16.06 11.93
C SER A 37 8.32 -16.69 12.38
N GLY A 38 7.25 -16.57 11.59
CA GLY A 38 5.90 -17.02 11.94
C GLY A 38 5.08 -15.98 12.72
N ASP A 39 5.63 -14.78 12.96
CA ASP A 39 4.94 -13.68 13.64
C ASP A 39 3.85 -13.08 12.75
N LEU A 40 4.04 -13.11 11.42
CA LEU A 40 3.04 -12.67 10.46
C LEU A 40 2.17 -13.86 9.99
N GLN A 41 0.95 -13.96 10.52
CA GLN A 41 0.01 -15.04 10.18
C GLN A 41 -0.84 -14.78 8.93
N GLY A 42 -0.85 -13.54 8.44
CA GLY A 42 -1.47 -13.18 7.18
C GLY A 42 -1.27 -11.70 6.84
N PHE A 43 -1.49 -11.35 5.58
CA PHE A 43 -1.27 -9.99 5.08
C PHE A 43 -2.25 -9.63 3.95
N ALA A 44 -2.48 -8.32 3.82
CA ALA A 44 -3.11 -7.71 2.65
C ALA A 44 -2.17 -6.61 2.16
N CYS A 45 -1.96 -6.54 0.85
CA CYS A 45 -1.06 -5.56 0.23
C CYS A 45 -1.75 -4.91 -0.96
N ILE A 46 -1.53 -3.61 -1.08
CA ILE A 46 -1.85 -2.83 -2.26
C ILE A 46 -0.53 -2.24 -2.74
N ALA A 47 -0.19 -2.48 -4.01
CA ALA A 47 0.95 -1.85 -4.64
C ALA A 47 0.47 -0.86 -5.69
N TYR A 48 1.04 0.33 -5.63
CA TYR A 48 0.97 1.33 -6.69
C TYR A 48 2.20 1.18 -7.57
N HIS A 49 1.97 1.04 -8.87
CA HIS A 49 3.02 0.88 -9.87
C HIS A 49 3.27 2.20 -10.58
N ALA A 50 4.48 2.39 -11.09
CA ALA A 50 4.91 3.64 -11.74
C ALA A 50 4.11 4.03 -13.00
N GLU A 51 3.26 3.15 -13.53
CA GLU A 51 2.36 3.40 -14.67
C GLU A 51 0.92 3.70 -14.23
N ASP A 52 0.73 4.27 -13.03
CA ASP A 52 -0.56 4.56 -12.41
C ASP A 52 -1.48 3.33 -12.27
N LYS A 53 -0.88 2.13 -12.25
CA LYS A 53 -1.59 0.87 -12.08
C LYS A 53 -1.58 0.47 -10.61
N CYS A 54 -2.67 -0.13 -10.16
CA CYS A 54 -2.76 -0.73 -8.83
C CYS A 54 -2.86 -2.25 -8.91
N SER A 55 -2.29 -2.93 -7.94
CA SER A 55 -2.49 -4.37 -7.72
C SER A 55 -2.79 -4.64 -6.26
N ARG A 56 -3.62 -5.66 -6.02
CA ARG A 56 -3.99 -6.07 -4.66
C ARG A 56 -3.75 -7.56 -4.48
N TRP A 57 -3.19 -7.92 -3.33
CA TRP A 57 -2.97 -9.30 -2.93
C TRP A 57 -3.37 -9.52 -1.48
N ARG A 58 -3.75 -10.76 -1.17
CA ARG A 58 -4.02 -11.23 0.18
C ARG A 58 -3.48 -12.65 0.34
N ALA A 59 -2.89 -12.94 1.50
CA ALA A 59 -2.46 -14.30 1.83
C ALA A 59 -2.49 -14.56 3.35
N GLY A 60 -2.48 -15.84 3.72
CA GLY A 60 -2.47 -16.30 5.11
C GLY A 60 -3.85 -16.49 5.72
N SER A 61 -3.86 -16.74 7.02
CA SER A 61 -5.09 -17.05 7.78
C SER A 61 -5.91 -15.78 8.02
N GLN A 62 -7.18 -15.81 7.61
CA GLN A 62 -8.14 -14.77 7.97
C GLN A 62 -8.65 -15.02 9.40
N GLY A 63 -7.86 -14.63 10.39
CA GLY A 63 -8.20 -14.77 11.81
C GLY A 63 -8.79 -13.48 12.39
N GLY A 64 -10.10 -13.50 12.70
CA GLY A 64 -10.77 -12.48 13.52
C GLY A 64 -11.24 -11.22 12.78
N TYR A 65 -12.21 -10.51 13.39
CA TYR A 65 -12.83 -9.28 12.87
C TYR A 65 -11.82 -8.19 12.47
N ALA A 66 -10.61 -8.21 13.04
CA ALA A 66 -9.55 -7.26 12.73
C ALA A 66 -9.08 -7.32 11.27
N MET A 67 -8.97 -8.52 10.66
CA MET A 67 -8.50 -8.64 9.27
C MET A 67 -9.61 -8.27 8.27
N LEU A 68 -10.87 -8.55 8.58
CA LEU A 68 -12.02 -8.09 7.79
C LEU A 68 -12.14 -6.55 7.83
N GLY A 69 -11.91 -5.95 9.00
CA GLY A 69 -11.83 -4.50 9.15
C GLY A 69 -10.69 -3.89 8.34
N ALA A 70 -9.49 -4.45 8.44
CA ALA A 70 -8.32 -4.00 7.67
C ALA A 70 -8.53 -4.14 6.16
N LEU A 71 -9.12 -5.25 5.70
CA LEU A 71 -9.45 -5.47 4.29
C LEU A 71 -10.54 -4.52 3.78
N LYS A 72 -11.54 -4.20 4.62
CA LYS A 72 -12.58 -3.23 4.27
C LYS A 72 -12.02 -1.80 4.20
N VAL A 73 -11.21 -1.39 5.16
CA VAL A 73 -10.52 -0.08 5.15
C VAL A 73 -9.62 0.04 3.91
N LEU A 74 -8.80 -0.98 3.62
CA LEU A 74 -7.98 -1.03 2.40
C LEU A 74 -8.80 -0.95 1.11
N SER A 75 -9.99 -1.53 1.09
CA SER A 75 -10.88 -1.48 -0.08
C SER A 75 -11.58 -0.12 -0.22
N ASP A 76 -11.98 0.48 0.90
CA ASP A 76 -12.69 1.76 0.93
C ASP A 76 -11.72 2.91 0.59
N GLU A 77 -10.52 2.95 1.19
CA GLU A 77 -9.49 3.97 0.91
C GLU A 77 -9.02 3.95 -0.55
N MET A 78 -8.92 2.76 -1.18
CA MET A 78 -8.62 2.68 -2.61
C MET A 78 -9.75 3.16 -3.50
N SER A 79 -11.01 2.96 -3.10
CA SER A 79 -12.15 3.44 -3.88
C SER A 79 -12.18 4.96 -3.92
N ASP A 80 -11.72 5.60 -2.84
CA ASP A 80 -11.62 7.06 -2.75
C ASP A 80 -10.41 7.59 -3.53
N LEU A 81 -9.29 6.87 -3.61
CA LEU A 81 -8.15 7.24 -4.45
C LEU A 81 -8.42 7.06 -5.97
N ILE A 82 -9.30 6.13 -6.34
CA ILE A 82 -9.69 5.86 -7.73
C ILE A 82 -10.85 6.77 -8.18
N ARG A 83 -11.60 7.36 -7.25
CA ARG A 83 -12.62 8.36 -7.58
C ARG A 83 -11.92 9.63 -8.06
N GLU A 84 -11.99 9.89 -9.37
CA GLU A 84 -11.69 11.21 -9.91
C GLU A 84 -12.51 12.28 -9.15
N PRO A 85 -11.94 13.46 -8.86
CA PRO A 85 -12.72 14.56 -8.33
C PRO A 85 -13.86 14.84 -9.30
N ALA A 86 -15.10 14.73 -8.82
CA ALA A 86 -16.26 15.09 -9.60
C ALA A 86 -16.13 16.58 -9.99
N GLU A 87 -16.12 16.85 -11.30
CA GLU A 87 -16.20 18.19 -11.88
C GLU A 87 -17.41 18.98 -11.36
#